data_AF-A0A2K1K041-F1
#
_entry.id   AF-A0A2K1K041-F1
#
_cell.length_a   1.000
_cell.length_b   1.000
_cell.length_c   1.000
_cell.angle_alpha   90.00
_cell.angle_beta   90.00
_cell.angle_gamma   90.00
#
_symmetry.space_group_name_H-M   'P 1'
#
loop_
_entity.id
_entity.type
_entity.pdbx_description
1 polymer ?
#
loop_
_entity_poly.entity_id
_entity_poly.type
_entity_poly.pdbx_seq_one_letter_code
_entity_poly.pdbx_strand_id
1 'polypeptide(L)'
;MGSGSAHAEARVLISQCDYKGGAVGDGGFEKHFLHLRNPVTGSKACYLVATDGKLQELHWSKQTHTSWFIDNFACADGSLYLATPIDPLFIILPILEQLRMKKGDDLGKFRSLDDILSVDGYPGYRYLLPYLQRSIGVICETRDVGQVKYYRLDDSKTVAWLICKVNRLSGALRASSRNFQGMVSNDLYTYVTKMLEEYVKMDPWVPAICKYLGVDMDTSKTAHVPFVPTMSAPQKPQENKRSKQSGPATKQIASSKNSKEPGSRLITSFFVKPR
;
A
#
# COMPACT_ATOMS: atom_id res chain seq x y z
N MET A 1 1.59 -26.91 35.16
CA MET A 1 2.82 -26.27 34.67
C MET A 1 2.91 -26.49 33.17
N GLY A 2 3.15 -25.42 32.40
CA GLY A 2 3.33 -25.49 30.94
C GLY A 2 2.26 -24.79 30.12
N SER A 3 1.94 -23.52 30.41
CA SER A 3 1.29 -22.67 29.41
C SER A 3 2.30 -22.37 28.31
N GLY A 4 2.17 -23.04 27.17
CA GLY A 4 2.90 -22.70 25.95
C GLY A 4 2.51 -21.29 25.52
N SER A 5 3.31 -20.30 25.93
CA SER A 5 3.25 -18.96 25.37
C SER A 5 3.60 -19.07 23.90
N ALA A 6 2.59 -19.07 23.02
CA ALA A 6 2.77 -18.75 21.62
C ALA A 6 3.54 -17.41 21.59
N HIS A 7 4.81 -17.46 21.21
CA HIS A 7 5.63 -16.25 21.11
C HIS A 7 4.97 -15.35 20.06
N ALA A 8 4.32 -14.27 20.52
CA ALA A 8 3.69 -13.30 19.63
C ALA A 8 4.76 -12.77 18.66
N GLU A 9 4.48 -12.90 17.36
CA GLU A 9 5.36 -12.39 16.31
C GLU A 9 5.28 -10.86 16.31
N ALA A 10 6.30 -10.21 16.85
CA ALA A 10 6.38 -8.76 16.91
C ALA A 10 6.66 -8.18 15.51
N ARG A 11 5.90 -7.15 15.12
CA ARG A 11 6.07 -6.41 13.85
C ARG A 11 6.35 -4.94 14.15
N VAL A 12 7.25 -4.34 13.38
CA VAL A 12 7.63 -2.93 13.53
C VAL A 12 6.85 -2.07 12.55
N LEU A 13 6.08 -1.11 13.06
CA LEU A 13 5.28 -0.16 12.28
C LEU A 13 5.67 1.28 12.62
N ILE A 14 6.05 2.05 11.61
CA ILE A 14 6.22 3.50 11.69
C ILE A 14 4.94 4.16 11.18
N SER A 15 4.31 5.02 11.99
CA SER A 15 3.11 5.78 11.61
C SER A 15 3.20 7.21 12.13
N GLN A 16 2.64 8.16 11.39
CA GLN A 16 2.68 9.61 11.68
C GLN A 16 1.71 10.07 12.79
N CYS A 17 1.17 9.16 13.61
CA CYS A 17 0.26 9.52 14.68
C CYS A 17 1.00 9.74 16.01
N ASP A 18 0.73 10.87 16.66
CA ASP A 18 1.15 11.14 18.03
C ASP A 18 0.48 10.12 18.95
N TYR A 19 1.20 9.05 19.27
CA TYR A 19 0.78 8.10 20.28
C TYR A 19 0.83 8.81 21.64
N LYS A 20 -0.30 9.35 22.10
CA LYS A 20 -0.46 9.72 23.49
C LYS A 20 -0.67 8.42 24.27
N GLY A 21 0.39 7.93 24.92
CA GLY A 21 0.36 6.74 25.74
C GLY A 21 -0.69 6.82 26.83
N GLY A 22 -1.89 6.32 26.53
CA GLY A 22 -2.91 6.00 27.51
C GLY A 22 -2.76 4.53 27.90
N ALA A 23 -2.79 4.26 29.20
CA ALA A 23 -2.69 2.93 29.77
C ALA A 23 -3.64 1.96 29.05
N VAL A 24 -3.11 0.79 28.71
CA VAL A 24 -3.86 -0.34 28.17
C VAL A 24 -4.77 -0.85 29.28
N GLY A 25 -5.94 -0.23 29.40
CA GLY A 25 -7.12 -0.89 29.92
C GLY A 25 -7.59 -1.92 28.89
N ASP A 26 -8.26 -2.96 29.37
CA ASP A 26 -8.70 -4.18 28.69
C ASP A 26 -9.73 -3.94 27.56
N GLY A 27 -9.33 -3.14 26.58
CA GLY A 27 -10.06 -2.65 25.41
C GLY A 27 -9.00 -2.07 24.47
N GLY A 28 -8.26 -2.97 23.83
CA GLY A 28 -6.95 -2.73 23.22
C GLY A 28 -6.93 -1.67 22.11
N PHE A 29 -5.71 -1.34 21.69
CA PHE A 29 -5.38 -0.50 20.52
C PHE A 29 -6.07 -0.98 19.24
N GLU A 30 -7.36 -0.73 19.06
CA GLU A 30 -8.04 -0.88 17.78
C GLU A 30 -7.66 0.31 16.88
N LYS A 31 -6.39 0.32 16.49
CA LYS A 31 -6.00 0.73 15.15
C LYS A 31 -6.85 -0.10 14.20
N HIS A 32 -7.88 0.51 13.62
CA HIS A 32 -8.80 -0.20 12.73
C HIS A 32 -8.07 -0.47 11.41
N PHE A 33 -7.45 -1.64 11.34
CA PHE A 33 -6.91 -2.16 10.10
C PHE A 33 -8.07 -2.45 9.16
N LEU A 34 -8.09 -1.77 8.03
CA LEU A 34 -9.06 -1.97 6.98
C LEU A 34 -8.44 -2.80 5.88
N HIS A 35 -9.15 -3.83 5.46
CA HIS A 35 -8.81 -4.57 4.25
C HIS A 35 -9.68 -4.04 3.11
N LEU A 36 -9.04 -3.45 2.11
CA LEU A 36 -9.68 -2.91 0.90
C LEU A 36 -8.98 -3.49 -0.34
N ARG A 37 -9.43 -3.13 -1.53
CA ARG A 37 -8.76 -3.54 -2.77
C ARG A 37 -7.67 -2.53 -3.12
N ASN A 38 -6.50 -3.03 -3.51
CA ASN A 38 -5.47 -2.22 -4.15
C ASN A 38 -6.08 -1.56 -5.41
N PRO A 39 -5.91 -0.24 -5.61
CA PRO A 39 -6.61 0.48 -6.69
C PRO A 39 -6.36 -0.06 -8.10
N VAL A 40 -5.15 -0.55 -8.37
CA VAL A 40 -4.74 -0.98 -9.71
C VAL A 40 -4.98 -2.48 -9.90
N THR A 41 -4.49 -3.28 -8.97
CA THR A 41 -4.50 -4.76 -9.09
C THR A 41 -5.80 -5.40 -8.61
N GLY A 42 -6.60 -4.70 -7.81
CA GLY A 42 -7.80 -5.25 -7.16
C GLY A 42 -7.52 -6.26 -6.04
N SER A 43 -6.25 -6.57 -5.77
CA SER A 43 -5.82 -7.51 -4.74
C SER A 43 -6.07 -6.96 -3.33
N LYS A 44 -6.09 -7.84 -2.32
CA LYS A 44 -6.29 -7.42 -0.93
C LYS A 44 -5.12 -6.55 -0.45
N ALA A 45 -5.41 -5.32 -0.05
CA ALA A 45 -4.47 -4.37 0.54
C ALA A 45 -4.90 -3.98 1.95
N CYS A 46 -3.94 -3.54 2.77
CA CYS A 46 -4.15 -3.16 4.15
C CYS A 46 -4.01 -1.65 4.33
N TYR A 47 -4.96 -1.06 5.04
CA TYR A 47 -5.03 0.35 5.37
C TYR A 47 -5.24 0.51 6.87
N LEU A 48 -4.95 1.69 7.38
CA LEU A 48 -5.07 2.05 8.79
C LEU A 48 -5.87 3.32 8.92
N VAL A 49 -6.88 3.30 9.79
CA VAL A 49 -7.47 4.53 10.33
C VAL A 49 -6.67 4.91 11.57
N ALA A 50 -5.90 5.99 11.46
CA ALA A 50 -5.11 6.52 12.57
C ALA A 50 -6.04 7.12 13.64
N THR A 51 -5.51 7.29 14.85
CA THR A 51 -6.25 7.83 16.01
C THR A 51 -6.71 9.28 15.81
N ASP A 52 -6.01 10.04 14.96
CA ASP A 52 -6.41 11.39 14.53
C ASP A 52 -7.46 11.39 13.40
N GLY A 53 -7.96 10.21 13.04
CA GLY A 53 -8.94 10.01 11.98
C GLY A 53 -8.36 10.09 10.57
N LYS A 54 -7.04 10.15 10.37
CA LYS A 54 -6.45 10.12 9.02
C LYS A 54 -6.42 8.69 8.46
N LEU A 55 -6.78 8.55 7.19
CA LEU A 55 -6.64 7.30 6.45
C LEU A 55 -5.19 7.16 5.96
N GLN A 56 -4.59 6.02 6.26
CA GLN A 56 -3.21 5.69 5.87
C GLN A 56 -3.18 4.35 5.14
N GLU A 57 -2.33 4.23 4.13
CA GLU A 57 -1.99 2.96 3.50
C GLU A 57 -0.79 2.33 4.20
N LEU A 58 -0.73 0.99 4.23
CA LEU A 58 0.44 0.29 4.74
C LEU A 58 1.36 -0.12 3.61
N HIS A 59 2.60 0.36 3.69
CA HIS A 59 3.72 -0.12 2.90
C HIS A 59 4.53 -1.11 3.71
N TRP A 60 5.10 -2.10 3.04
CA TRP A 60 5.93 -3.14 3.66
C TRP A 60 7.24 -3.27 2.92
N SER A 61 8.33 -3.37 3.67
CA SER A 61 9.64 -3.69 3.15
C SER A 61 10.33 -4.74 4.01
N LYS A 62 11.15 -5.58 3.36
CA LYS A 62 12.00 -6.56 4.04
C LYS A 62 13.29 -6.70 3.25
N GLN A 63 14.41 -6.36 3.88
CA GLN A 63 15.73 -6.62 3.31
C GLN A 63 16.17 -8.05 3.63
N THR A 64 17.11 -8.59 2.86
CA THR A 64 17.64 -9.93 3.13
C THR A 64 18.54 -9.90 4.36
N HIS A 65 18.53 -10.98 5.14
CA HIS A 65 19.37 -11.14 6.33
C HIS A 65 19.16 -10.05 7.41
N THR A 66 17.96 -9.47 7.51
CA THR A 66 17.61 -8.52 8.58
C THR A 66 16.84 -9.18 9.72
N SER A 67 17.00 -8.62 10.91
CA SER A 67 16.25 -8.96 12.12
C SER A 67 16.11 -7.71 12.99
N TRP A 68 15.11 -7.68 13.86
CA TRP A 68 14.92 -6.58 14.82
C TRP A 68 15.32 -7.04 16.21
N PHE A 69 16.07 -6.23 16.94
CA PHE A 69 16.21 -6.38 18.38
C PHE A 69 15.21 -5.44 19.04
N ILE A 70 14.22 -6.03 19.73
CA ILE A 70 13.13 -5.33 20.39
C ILE A 70 13.19 -5.74 21.86
N ASP A 71 13.56 -4.81 22.72
CA ASP A 71 13.86 -5.05 24.13
C ASP A 71 14.85 -6.22 24.31
N ASN A 72 14.43 -7.29 24.99
CA ASN A 72 15.23 -8.49 25.25
C ASN A 72 15.03 -9.60 24.21
N PHE A 73 14.36 -9.32 23.10
CA PHE A 73 14.03 -10.29 22.06
C PHE A 73 14.68 -9.93 20.72
N ALA A 74 15.21 -10.94 20.03
CA ALA A 74 15.53 -10.90 18.62
C ALA A 74 14.33 -11.42 17.81
N CYS A 75 13.71 -10.55 17.02
CA CYS A 75 12.66 -10.88 16.06
C CYS A 75 13.27 -11.21 14.69
N ALA A 76 13.06 -12.45 14.24
CA ALA A 76 13.64 -12.97 13.00
C ALA A 76 13.02 -12.38 11.71
N ASP A 77 11.84 -11.76 11.79
CA ASP A 77 11.16 -11.28 10.58
C ASP A 77 11.92 -10.13 9.91
N GLY A 78 12.44 -9.16 10.68
CA GLY A 78 13.22 -8.05 10.13
C GLY A 78 12.47 -7.15 9.14
N SER A 79 11.16 -7.32 8.98
CA SER A 79 10.31 -6.48 8.12
C SER A 79 10.02 -5.13 8.77
N LEU A 80 9.86 -4.11 7.94
CA LEU A 80 9.42 -2.79 8.35
C LEU A 80 8.09 -2.46 7.67
N TYR A 81 7.13 -1.99 8.46
CA TYR A 81 5.89 -1.43 7.96
C TYR A 81 5.93 0.10 8.09
N LEU A 82 5.50 0.79 7.05
CA LEU A 82 5.28 2.25 7.08
C LEU A 82 3.80 2.51 6.82
N ALA A 83 3.19 3.39 7.61
CA ALA A 83 1.86 3.91 7.36
C ALA A 83 1.95 5.35 6.87
N THR A 84 1.55 5.57 5.63
CA THR A 84 1.58 6.89 4.97
C THR A 84 0.17 7.38 4.66
N PRO A 85 -0.14 8.68 4.81
CA PRO A 85 -1.46 9.21 4.46
C PRO A 85 -1.80 8.95 2.98
N ILE A 86 -3.02 8.50 2.72
CA ILE A 86 -3.52 8.26 1.36
C ILE A 86 -4.79 9.09 1.08
N ASP A 87 -4.92 9.59 -0.16
CA ASP A 87 -6.17 10.20 -0.61
C ASP A 87 -7.19 9.10 -0.94
N PRO A 88 -8.35 9.04 -0.25
CA PRO A 88 -9.38 8.03 -0.47
C PRO A 88 -9.97 8.02 -1.88
N LEU A 89 -9.81 9.10 -2.66
CA LEU A 89 -10.25 9.14 -4.06
C LEU A 89 -9.50 8.13 -4.94
N PHE A 90 -8.23 7.82 -4.64
CA PHE A 90 -7.52 6.74 -5.35
C PHE A 90 -8.15 5.37 -5.08
N ILE A 91 -8.62 5.13 -3.85
CA ILE A 91 -9.21 3.86 -3.46
C ILE A 91 -10.59 3.67 -4.11
N ILE A 92 -11.37 4.74 -4.21
CA ILE A 92 -12.75 4.65 -4.72
C ILE A 92 -12.87 4.75 -6.24
N LEU A 93 -11.91 5.38 -6.92
CA LEU A 93 -11.94 5.58 -8.37
C LEU A 93 -12.18 4.26 -9.15
N PRO A 94 -11.46 3.16 -8.89
CA PRO A 94 -11.72 1.88 -9.58
C PRO A 94 -13.10 1.28 -9.30
N ILE A 95 -13.67 1.55 -8.12
CA ILE A 95 -15.02 1.09 -7.76
C ILE A 95 -16.06 1.90 -8.54
N LEU A 96 -15.86 3.22 -8.64
CA LEU A 96 -16.71 4.10 -9.46
C LEU A 96 -16.69 3.69 -10.93
N GLU A 97 -15.52 3.36 -11.47
CA GLU A 97 -15.39 2.84 -12.84
C GLU A 97 -16.17 1.55 -13.05
N GLN A 98 -16.04 0.58 -12.13
CA GLN A 98 -16.76 -0.70 -12.18
C GLN A 98 -18.28 -0.50 -12.12
N LEU A 99 -18.76 0.40 -11.28
CA LEU A 99 -20.19 0.65 -11.07
C LEU A 99 -20.81 1.62 -12.07
N ARG A 100 -20.00 2.28 -12.91
CA ARG A 100 -20.44 3.29 -13.87
C ARG A 100 -21.48 2.76 -14.87
N MET A 101 -21.45 1.46 -15.17
CA MET A 101 -22.34 0.79 -16.12
C MET A 101 -22.38 1.50 -17.48
N LYS A 102 -21.23 2.00 -17.94
CA LYS A 102 -21.07 2.74 -19.20
C LYS A 102 -21.29 1.82 -20.40
N LYS A 103 -22.11 2.23 -21.38
CA LYS A 103 -22.27 1.54 -22.67
C LYS A 103 -22.16 2.55 -23.81
N GLY A 104 -21.15 2.40 -24.68
CA GLY A 104 -20.88 3.34 -25.76
C GLY A 104 -20.67 4.77 -25.24
N ASP A 105 -21.44 5.72 -25.78
CA ASP A 105 -21.38 7.14 -25.44
C ASP A 105 -22.18 7.54 -24.19
N ASP A 106 -22.86 6.60 -23.52
CA ASP A 106 -23.51 6.88 -22.23
C ASP A 106 -22.45 7.36 -21.22
N LEU A 107 -22.79 8.34 -20.38
CA LEU A 107 -21.92 8.83 -19.31
C LEU A 107 -21.94 7.91 -18.06
N GLY A 108 -22.91 6.99 -18.01
CA GLY A 108 -23.15 6.06 -16.90
C GLY A 108 -24.28 6.51 -15.98
N LYS A 109 -24.51 5.72 -14.93
CA LYS A 109 -25.61 5.93 -13.98
C LYS A 109 -25.17 6.60 -12.69
N PHE A 110 -26.08 7.38 -12.14
CA PHE A 110 -25.99 7.92 -10.79
C PHE A 110 -26.21 6.84 -9.74
N ARG A 111 -25.42 6.85 -8.67
CA ARG A 111 -25.47 5.90 -7.55
C ARG A 111 -25.40 6.63 -6.22
N SER A 112 -26.06 6.10 -5.20
CA SER A 112 -25.91 6.62 -3.84
C SER A 112 -24.52 6.25 -3.29
N LEU A 113 -24.05 6.98 -2.28
CA LEU A 113 -22.77 6.66 -1.65
C LEU A 113 -22.81 5.30 -0.92
N ASP A 114 -23.95 4.92 -0.35
CA ASP A 114 -24.17 3.61 0.25
C ASP A 114 -24.02 2.47 -0.77
N ASP A 115 -24.56 2.64 -1.98
CA ASP A 115 -24.40 1.64 -3.06
C ASP A 115 -22.94 1.54 -3.50
N ILE A 116 -22.25 2.68 -3.64
CA ILE A 116 -20.84 2.73 -4.06
C ILE A 116 -19.93 2.03 -3.04
N LEU A 117 -20.22 2.16 -1.75
CA LEU A 117 -19.42 1.59 -0.66
C LEU A 117 -19.75 0.12 -0.35
N SER A 118 -20.78 -0.44 -0.99
CA SER A 118 -21.20 -1.83 -0.81
C SER A 118 -20.39 -2.74 -1.75
N VAL A 119 -19.13 -2.99 -1.38
CA VAL A 119 -18.19 -3.81 -2.16
C VAL A 119 -18.16 -5.25 -1.63
N ASP A 120 -18.54 -6.20 -2.48
CA ASP A 120 -18.57 -7.63 -2.12
C ASP A 120 -17.22 -8.14 -1.60
N GLY A 121 -17.25 -8.79 -0.44
CA GLY A 121 -16.08 -9.34 0.24
C GLY A 121 -15.20 -8.31 0.97
N TYR A 122 -15.53 -7.01 0.92
CA TYR A 122 -14.74 -5.94 1.53
C TYR A 122 -15.63 -4.96 2.33
N PRO A 123 -16.10 -5.34 3.54
CA PRO A 123 -16.93 -4.46 4.37
C PRO A 123 -16.20 -3.18 4.82
N GLY A 124 -14.85 -3.18 4.74
CA GLY A 124 -14.00 -2.04 5.07
C GLY A 124 -14.33 -0.76 4.30
N TYR A 125 -14.93 -0.85 3.11
CA TYR A 125 -15.27 0.32 2.30
C TYR A 125 -16.26 1.27 3.01
N ARG A 126 -17.13 0.75 3.88
CA ARG A 126 -18.09 1.58 4.65
C ARG A 126 -17.39 2.62 5.54
N TYR A 127 -16.17 2.32 6.02
CA TYR A 127 -15.38 3.26 6.82
C TYR A 127 -14.83 4.45 6.00
N LEU A 128 -14.91 4.41 4.67
CA LEU A 128 -14.51 5.54 3.81
C LEU A 128 -15.57 6.65 3.74
N LEU A 129 -16.80 6.38 4.19
CA LEU A 129 -17.95 7.30 4.09
C LEU A 129 -17.62 8.74 4.55
N PRO A 130 -17.04 8.98 5.75
CA PRO A 130 -16.81 10.34 6.23
C PRO A 130 -15.79 11.13 5.41
N TYR A 131 -14.89 10.44 4.71
CA TYR A 131 -13.89 11.07 3.85
C TYR A 131 -14.48 11.39 2.49
N LEU A 132 -15.19 10.44 1.89
CA LEU A 132 -15.77 10.58 0.56
C LEU A 132 -16.91 11.59 0.52
N GLN A 133 -17.72 11.70 1.57
CA GLN A 133 -18.80 12.68 1.63
C GLN A 133 -18.28 14.12 1.41
N ARG A 134 -17.03 14.40 1.76
CA ARG A 134 -16.37 15.71 1.58
C ARG A 134 -15.62 15.86 0.26
N SER A 135 -15.12 14.78 -0.33
CA SER A 135 -14.20 14.84 -1.48
C SER A 135 -14.71 14.22 -2.78
N ILE A 136 -15.72 13.34 -2.75
CA ILE A 136 -16.13 12.57 -3.95
C ILE A 136 -16.64 13.46 -5.10
N GLY A 137 -17.22 14.62 -4.79
CA GLY A 137 -17.66 15.61 -5.79
C GLY A 137 -16.53 16.24 -6.61
N VAL A 138 -15.26 16.05 -6.19
CA VAL A 138 -14.07 16.46 -6.94
C VAL A 138 -13.91 15.66 -8.23
N ILE A 139 -14.30 14.39 -8.24
CA ILE A 139 -14.20 13.49 -9.41
C ILE A 139 -15.57 13.07 -9.97
N CYS A 140 -16.66 13.38 -9.28
CA CYS A 140 -18.03 13.03 -9.69
C CYS A 140 -18.91 14.24 -10.00
N GLU A 141 -19.85 14.07 -10.93
CA GLU A 141 -21.07 14.87 -10.98
C GLU A 141 -21.96 14.47 -9.78
N THR A 142 -22.53 15.45 -9.08
CA THR A 142 -23.40 15.24 -7.93
C THR A 142 -24.80 15.73 -8.26
N ARG A 143 -25.81 14.94 -7.91
CA ARG A 143 -27.22 15.32 -8.00
C ARG A 143 -27.93 15.04 -6.70
N ASP A 144 -28.74 15.98 -6.28
CA ASP A 144 -29.51 15.88 -5.05
C ASP A 144 -30.97 15.57 -5.42
N VAL A 145 -31.51 14.49 -4.87
CA VAL A 145 -32.92 14.10 -5.03
C VAL A 145 -33.52 13.93 -3.63
N GLY A 146 -34.28 14.93 -3.20
CA GLY A 146 -34.75 15.01 -1.82
C GLY A 146 -33.58 15.20 -0.84
N GLN A 147 -33.44 14.28 0.11
CA GLN A 147 -32.36 14.29 1.12
C GLN A 147 -31.17 13.39 0.76
N VAL A 148 -31.22 12.70 -0.39
CA VAL A 148 -30.19 11.75 -0.81
C VAL A 148 -29.38 12.34 -1.96
N LYS A 149 -28.05 12.21 -1.83
CA LYS A 149 -27.10 12.61 -2.88
C LYS A 149 -26.71 11.40 -3.71
N TYR A 150 -26.67 11.62 -5.02
CA TYR A 150 -26.25 10.65 -6.00
C TYR A 150 -25.04 11.15 -6.76
N TYR A 151 -24.14 10.23 -7.07
CA TYR A 151 -22.85 10.51 -7.69
C TYR A 151 -22.69 9.70 -8.97
N ARG A 152 -22.08 10.33 -9.98
CA ARG A 152 -21.66 9.68 -11.21
C ARG A 152 -20.23 10.13 -11.54
N LEU A 153 -19.34 9.19 -11.85
CA LEU A 153 -17.97 9.51 -12.24
C LEU A 153 -17.95 10.42 -13.48
N ASP A 154 -17.16 11.49 -13.40
CA ASP A 154 -16.98 12.47 -14.48
C ASP A 154 -15.53 12.47 -14.95
N ASP A 155 -15.31 12.21 -16.25
CA ASP A 155 -13.97 12.04 -16.82
C ASP A 155 -13.17 13.34 -16.78
N SER A 156 -13.81 14.48 -17.07
CA SER A 156 -13.13 15.78 -17.11
C SER A 156 -12.66 16.19 -15.71
N LYS A 157 -13.53 16.04 -14.71
CA LYS A 157 -13.21 16.27 -13.30
C LYS A 157 -12.12 15.34 -12.80
N THR A 158 -12.18 14.06 -13.15
CA THR A 158 -11.18 13.07 -12.75
C THR A 158 -9.81 13.41 -13.33
N VAL A 159 -9.74 13.75 -14.62
CA VAL A 159 -8.49 14.18 -15.28
C VAL A 159 -7.95 15.46 -14.65
N ALA A 160 -8.80 16.46 -14.42
CA ALA A 160 -8.39 17.70 -13.75
C ALA A 160 -7.82 17.45 -12.34
N TRP A 161 -8.47 16.59 -11.55
CA TRP A 161 -7.99 16.19 -10.24
C TRP A 161 -6.62 15.49 -10.31
N LEU A 162 -6.43 14.56 -11.25
CA LEU A 162 -5.15 13.86 -11.45
C LEU A 162 -4.03 14.83 -11.87
N ILE A 163 -4.31 15.78 -12.75
CA ILE A 163 -3.34 16.84 -13.12
C ILE A 163 -2.95 17.66 -11.89
N CYS A 164 -3.90 18.02 -11.03
CA CYS A 164 -3.59 18.70 -9.77
C CYS A 164 -2.70 17.84 -8.85
N LYS A 165 -2.90 16.52 -8.83
CA LYS A 165 -2.03 15.58 -8.08
C LYS A 165 -0.62 15.56 -8.64
N VAL A 166 -0.47 15.46 -9.97
CA VAL A 166 0.83 15.51 -10.65
C VAL A 166 1.54 16.82 -10.30
N ASN A 167 0.90 17.97 -10.49
CA ASN A 167 1.50 19.27 -10.24
C ASN A 167 1.93 19.45 -8.77
N ARG A 168 1.08 19.02 -7.83
CA ARG A 168 1.39 19.08 -6.40
C ARG A 168 2.59 18.20 -6.04
N LEU A 169 2.65 16.97 -6.57
CA LEU A 169 3.76 16.05 -6.31
C LEU A 169 5.06 16.56 -6.95
N SER A 170 5.00 17.06 -8.19
CA SER A 170 6.13 17.71 -8.85
C SER A 170 6.69 18.87 -8.03
N GLY A 171 5.82 19.74 -7.51
CA GLY A 171 6.21 20.86 -6.64
C GLY A 171 6.88 20.39 -5.34
N ALA A 172 6.31 19.37 -4.69
CA ALA A 172 6.87 18.79 -3.47
C ALA A 172 8.24 18.14 -3.71
N LEU A 173 8.40 17.41 -4.82
CA LEU A 173 9.68 16.79 -5.18
C LEU A 173 10.77 17.84 -5.40
N ARG A 174 10.46 18.92 -6.15
CA ARG A 174 11.36 20.06 -6.32
C ARG A 174 11.75 20.72 -5.00
N ALA A 175 10.83 20.83 -4.05
CA ALA A 175 11.14 21.37 -2.73
C ALA A 175 11.99 20.42 -1.88
N SER A 176 11.85 19.09 -2.05
CA SER A 176 12.44 18.08 -1.17
C SER A 176 13.92 17.78 -1.43
N SER A 177 14.39 17.83 -2.67
CA SER A 177 15.75 17.40 -3.03
C SER A 177 16.32 18.16 -4.23
N ARG A 178 17.64 18.44 -4.16
CA ARG A 178 18.40 19.11 -5.23
C ARG A 178 18.32 18.37 -6.57
N ASN A 179 18.18 17.04 -6.54
CA ASN A 179 18.09 16.22 -7.76
C ASN A 179 16.86 16.59 -8.61
N PHE A 180 15.73 16.93 -7.97
CA PHE A 180 14.51 17.29 -8.69
C PHE A 180 14.45 18.77 -9.09
N GLN A 181 15.24 19.65 -8.45
CA GLN A 181 15.26 21.08 -8.76
C GLN A 181 15.82 21.38 -10.14
N GLY A 182 16.87 20.66 -10.56
CA GLY A 182 17.48 20.81 -11.88
C GLY A 182 16.80 20.01 -12.99
N MET A 183 15.77 19.21 -12.68
CA MET A 183 15.12 18.34 -13.65
C MET A 183 14.20 19.13 -14.59
N VAL A 184 14.29 18.84 -15.89
CA VAL A 184 13.41 19.42 -16.90
C VAL A 184 11.96 19.06 -16.58
N SER A 185 11.04 20.01 -16.75
CA SER A 185 9.62 19.84 -16.36
C SER A 185 8.97 18.61 -16.99
N ASN A 186 9.23 18.33 -18.28
CA ASN A 186 8.68 17.16 -18.94
C ASN A 186 9.15 15.85 -18.31
N ASP A 187 10.46 15.70 -18.05
CA ASP A 187 11.00 14.51 -17.38
C ASP A 187 10.42 14.33 -15.98
N LEU A 188 10.20 15.44 -15.26
CA LEU A 188 9.61 15.41 -13.92
C LEU A 188 8.14 14.97 -13.99
N TYR A 189 7.38 15.47 -14.96
CA TYR A 189 6.02 15.03 -15.18
C TYR A 189 5.94 13.56 -15.61
N THR A 190 6.85 13.08 -16.48
CA THR A 190 6.95 11.65 -16.82
C THR A 190 7.23 10.83 -15.57
N TYR A 191 8.20 11.23 -14.76
CA TYR A 191 8.57 10.53 -13.52
C TYR A 191 7.41 10.47 -12.52
N VAL A 192 6.73 11.60 -12.28
CA VAL A 192 5.58 11.69 -11.37
C VAL A 192 4.39 10.91 -11.91
N THR A 193 4.16 10.93 -13.23
CA THR A 193 3.09 10.14 -13.85
C THR A 193 3.33 8.65 -13.65
N LYS A 194 4.57 8.18 -13.79
CA LYS A 194 4.95 6.78 -13.46
C LYS A 194 4.72 6.42 -12.00
N MET A 195 4.84 7.35 -11.06
CA MET A 195 4.46 7.09 -9.65
C MET A 195 2.95 6.94 -9.48
N LEU A 196 2.13 7.68 -10.23
CA LEU A 196 0.67 7.57 -10.17
C LEU A 196 0.15 6.24 -10.74
N GLU A 197 0.91 5.58 -11.60
CA GLU A 197 0.59 4.25 -12.16
C GLU A 197 0.44 3.17 -11.07
N GLU A 198 0.99 3.37 -9.87
CA GLU A 198 0.78 2.48 -8.72
C GLU A 198 -0.61 2.63 -8.08
N TYR A 199 -1.29 3.75 -8.34
CA TYR A 199 -2.57 4.13 -7.72
C TYR A 199 -3.73 4.25 -8.72
N VAL A 200 -3.45 4.33 -10.00
CA VAL A 200 -4.44 4.55 -11.07
C VAL A 200 -4.16 3.60 -12.23
N LYS A 201 -5.21 3.03 -12.82
CA LYS A 201 -5.08 2.21 -14.03
C LYS A 201 -4.54 3.04 -15.20
N MET A 202 -3.75 2.40 -16.06
CA MET A 202 -3.20 3.02 -17.27
C MET A 202 -4.30 3.65 -18.11
N ASP A 203 -5.21 2.83 -18.61
CA ASP A 203 -6.36 3.30 -19.35
C ASP A 203 -7.55 3.53 -18.41
N PRO A 204 -8.33 4.61 -18.61
CA PRO A 204 -8.16 5.69 -19.61
C PRO A 204 -7.32 6.88 -19.10
N TRP A 205 -6.83 6.85 -17.86
CA TRP A 205 -6.42 8.05 -17.14
C TRP A 205 -5.02 8.56 -17.51
N VAL A 206 -4.04 7.66 -17.63
CA VAL A 206 -2.64 8.05 -17.91
C VAL A 206 -2.53 8.74 -19.28
N PRO A 207 -3.08 8.21 -20.39
CA PRO A 207 -3.06 8.91 -21.67
C PRO A 207 -3.73 10.30 -21.63
N ALA A 208 -4.81 10.44 -20.86
CA ALA A 208 -5.51 11.71 -20.72
C ALA A 208 -4.66 12.77 -19.99
N ILE A 209 -3.95 12.37 -18.93
CA ILE A 209 -3.00 13.24 -18.22
C ILE A 209 -1.83 13.62 -19.13
N CYS A 210 -1.23 12.65 -19.80
CA CYS A 210 -0.10 12.85 -20.72
C CYS A 210 -0.44 13.83 -21.84
N LYS A 211 -1.62 13.66 -22.46
CA LYS A 211 -2.14 14.58 -23.47
C LYS A 211 -2.27 16.00 -22.94
N TYR A 212 -2.78 16.17 -21.71
CA TYR A 212 -2.95 17.50 -21.12
C TYR A 212 -1.60 18.16 -20.77
N LEU A 213 -0.64 17.39 -20.25
CA LEU A 213 0.67 17.88 -19.86
C LEU A 213 1.64 18.04 -21.05
N GLY A 214 1.29 17.50 -22.22
CA GLY A 214 2.16 17.50 -23.39
C GLY A 214 3.39 16.60 -23.22
N VAL A 215 3.22 15.48 -22.51
CA VAL A 215 4.30 14.54 -22.15
C VAL A 215 4.10 13.22 -22.89
N ASP A 216 5.19 12.66 -23.42
CA ASP A 216 5.21 11.35 -24.05
C ASP A 216 5.90 10.32 -23.13
N MET A 217 5.16 9.30 -22.69
CA MET A 217 5.66 8.28 -21.76
C MET A 217 6.67 7.32 -22.41
N ASP A 218 6.63 7.17 -23.74
CA ASP A 218 7.48 6.22 -24.49
C ASP A 218 8.90 6.75 -24.75
N THR A 219 9.12 8.06 -24.58
CA THR A 219 10.42 8.70 -24.85
C THR A 219 11.45 8.55 -23.74
N SER A 220 11.08 7.98 -22.59
CA SER A 220 11.99 7.84 -21.43
C SER A 220 12.90 6.61 -21.52
N LYS A 221 13.75 6.54 -22.55
CA LYS A 221 14.88 5.58 -22.59
C LYS A 221 16.14 6.05 -21.86
N THR A 222 16.17 7.27 -21.33
CA THR A 222 17.33 7.78 -20.59
C THR A 222 16.92 8.84 -19.56
N ALA A 223 16.57 8.41 -18.35
CA ALA A 223 16.67 9.25 -17.18
C ALA A 223 17.17 8.37 -16.04
N HIS A 224 18.40 8.62 -15.60
CA HIS A 224 18.98 7.95 -14.44
C HIS A 224 18.10 8.32 -13.24
N VAL A 225 17.30 7.36 -12.77
CA VAL A 225 16.37 7.59 -11.68
C VAL A 225 17.19 7.87 -10.42
N PRO A 226 17.04 9.04 -9.76
CA PRO A 226 17.60 9.21 -8.44
C PRO A 226 16.73 8.42 -7.47
N PHE A 227 17.08 7.15 -7.30
CA PHE A 227 16.61 6.24 -6.26
C PHE A 227 15.08 6.06 -6.16
N VAL A 228 14.58 4.95 -6.70
CA VAL A 228 13.34 4.33 -6.21
C VAL A 228 13.77 3.21 -5.27
N PRO A 229 13.38 3.20 -3.99
CA PRO A 229 13.34 1.93 -3.28
C PRO A 229 12.22 1.12 -3.93
N THR A 230 12.58 0.25 -4.87
CA THR A 230 11.67 -0.75 -5.41
C THR A 230 11.22 -1.63 -4.25
N MET A 231 10.03 -1.37 -3.71
CA MET A 231 9.39 -2.18 -2.68
C MET A 231 8.56 -3.27 -3.38
N SER A 232 9.23 -4.15 -4.10
CA SER A 232 8.58 -5.32 -4.69
C SER A 232 8.22 -6.35 -3.62
N ALA A 233 6.99 -6.86 -3.67
CA ALA A 233 6.62 -8.07 -2.95
C ALA A 233 7.47 -9.26 -3.43
N PRO A 234 8.00 -10.12 -2.54
CA PRO A 234 8.74 -11.31 -2.98
C PRO A 234 7.81 -12.33 -3.64
N GLN A 235 8.18 -12.80 -4.82
CA GLN A 235 7.78 -14.12 -5.32
C GLN A 235 8.30 -15.20 -4.35
N LYS A 236 7.51 -16.27 -4.16
CA LYS A 236 7.91 -17.42 -3.33
C LYS A 236 9.28 -17.97 -3.77
N PRO A 237 10.17 -18.37 -2.85
CA PRO A 237 11.43 -19.00 -3.21
C PRO A 237 11.18 -20.28 -4.03
N GLN A 238 11.72 -20.35 -5.24
CA GLN A 238 11.77 -21.58 -6.01
C GLN A 238 12.76 -22.56 -5.37
N GLU A 239 12.27 -23.77 -5.10
CA GLU A 239 13.06 -24.89 -4.60
C GLU A 239 13.95 -25.43 -5.73
N ASN A 240 15.23 -25.05 -5.74
CA ASN A 240 16.21 -25.59 -6.69
C ASN A 240 16.48 -27.08 -6.38
N LYS A 241 15.85 -27.97 -7.15
CA LYS A 241 16.22 -29.39 -7.20
C LYS A 241 17.59 -29.53 -7.88
N ARG A 242 18.66 -29.62 -7.09
CA ARG A 242 19.98 -30.02 -7.60
C ARG A 242 20.03 -31.55 -7.71
N SER A 243 20.45 -32.02 -8.88
CA SER A 243 20.53 -33.41 -9.32
C SER A 243 21.47 -34.28 -8.46
N LYS A 244 21.07 -35.54 -8.30
CA LYS A 244 21.80 -36.61 -7.61
C LYS A 244 23.02 -37.05 -8.42
N GLN A 245 24.17 -37.17 -7.78
CA GLN A 245 25.24 -38.10 -8.16
C GLN A 245 25.66 -38.91 -6.93
N SER A 246 26.09 -40.14 -7.18
CA SER A 246 25.96 -41.33 -6.35
C SER A 246 27.26 -41.79 -5.68
N GLY A 247 27.16 -42.12 -4.38
CA GLY A 247 27.91 -43.20 -3.67
C GLY A 247 29.22 -42.84 -2.94
N PRO A 248 29.68 -43.64 -1.94
CA PRO A 248 28.98 -44.53 -1.01
C PRO A 248 29.19 -44.16 0.48
N ALA A 249 28.43 -44.84 1.34
CA ALA A 249 28.22 -44.60 2.77
C ALA A 249 29.44 -44.81 3.67
N THR A 250 29.53 -44.06 4.79
CA THR A 250 29.89 -44.59 6.13
C THR A 250 29.48 -43.62 7.26
N LYS A 251 28.72 -44.17 8.23
CA LYS A 251 28.49 -43.79 9.65
C LYS A 251 27.80 -42.47 10.03
N GLN A 252 26.55 -42.69 10.44
CA GLN A 252 25.67 -41.97 11.37
C GLN A 252 26.34 -41.04 12.40
N ILE A 253 25.93 -39.77 12.40
CA ILE A 253 25.69 -38.98 13.61
C ILE A 253 24.31 -38.33 13.43
N ALA A 254 23.38 -38.66 14.33
CA ALA A 254 22.03 -38.12 14.34
C ALA A 254 22.05 -36.63 14.68
N SER A 255 21.84 -35.77 13.68
CA SER A 255 21.47 -34.37 13.90
C SER A 255 19.96 -34.24 13.75
N SER A 256 19.30 -34.06 14.89
CA SER A 256 17.90 -33.70 15.00
C SER A 256 17.61 -32.44 14.17
N LYS A 257 16.99 -32.61 13.00
CA LYS A 257 16.33 -31.54 12.25
C LYS A 257 15.12 -31.06 13.04
N ASN A 258 15.33 -30.10 13.92
CA ASN A 258 14.26 -29.22 14.38
C ASN A 258 14.35 -27.94 13.54
N SER A 259 13.63 -27.92 12.41
CA SER A 259 13.27 -26.67 11.74
C SER A 259 12.31 -25.91 12.65
N LYS A 260 12.85 -25.20 13.64
CA LYS A 260 12.09 -24.20 14.40
C LYS A 260 11.67 -23.10 13.43
N GLU A 261 10.37 -22.86 13.34
CA GLU A 261 9.78 -21.71 12.65
C GLU A 261 10.48 -20.41 13.08
N PRO A 262 10.57 -19.40 12.19
CA PRO A 262 11.22 -18.13 12.49
C PRO A 262 10.36 -17.29 13.47
N GLY A 263 10.38 -17.66 14.75
CA GLY A 263 9.77 -16.90 15.84
C GLY A 263 10.77 -15.98 16.56
N SER A 264 10.26 -15.09 17.41
CA SER A 264 11.08 -14.25 18.29
C SER A 264 11.81 -15.10 19.35
N ARG A 265 13.07 -14.77 19.63
CA ARG A 265 13.91 -15.50 20.61
C ARG A 265 14.54 -14.53 21.59
N LEU A 266 14.72 -14.95 22.84
CA LEU A 266 15.46 -14.15 23.83
C LEU A 266 16.91 -13.94 23.39
N ILE A 267 17.43 -12.73 23.50
CA ILE A 267 18.81 -12.39 23.11
C ILE A 267 19.81 -13.23 23.91
N THR A 268 19.55 -13.46 25.19
CA THR A 268 20.39 -14.30 26.07
C THR A 268 20.56 -15.73 25.56
N SER A 269 19.60 -16.27 24.80
CA SER A 269 19.67 -17.63 24.26
C SER A 269 20.75 -17.81 23.19
N PHE A 270 21.24 -16.72 22.57
CA PHE A 270 22.27 -16.77 21.54
C PHE A 270 23.69 -16.86 22.11
N PHE A 271 23.89 -16.50 23.38
CA PHE A 271 25.22 -16.38 23.99
C PHE A 271 25.52 -17.47 25.03
N VAL A 272 24.68 -18.51 25.11
CA VAL A 272 24.93 -19.65 25.99
C VAL A 272 26.13 -20.43 25.42
N LYS A 273 27.20 -20.56 26.20
CA LYS A 273 28.39 -21.33 25.80
C LYS A 273 27.99 -22.80 25.50
N PRO A 274 28.48 -23.40 24.41
CA PRO A 274 28.33 -24.84 24.21
C PRO A 274 28.98 -25.58 25.37
N ARG A 275 28.28 -26.56 25.94
CA ARG A 275 28.84 -27.52 26.89
C ARG A 275 29.66 -28.58 26.16
#